data_AF-A0A2W0C7N4-F1
#
_entry.id   AF-A0A2W0C7N4-F1
#
_cell.length_a   1.000
_cell.length_b   1.000
_cell.length_c   1.000
_cell.angle_alpha   90.00
_cell.angle_beta   90.00
_cell.angle_gamma   90.00
#
_symmetry.space_group_name_H-M   'P 1'
#
loop_
_entity.id
_entity.type
_entity.pdbx_description
1 polymer ?
#
loop_
_entity_poly.entity_id
_entity_poly.type
_entity_poly.pdbx_seq_one_letter_code
_entity_poly.pdbx_strand_id
1 'polypeptide(L)'
;WKSGRANSVSKGKQIPVDAIVRFYQGEWLAKSQNGNGWKWLFAQGKTPVTNPASALLTESKRFPLIWNYLSSDMSTWRKLLPESCDPRDTKWEAGDDWVLKLAYSNTGDEVHIPELMNREAWNVARRMIKKDPARWIAQRRFHALPINSDLGLVYPCIGVYVIDGRAAGAYARVATKPVIDYAAMDAALLIHEAANLE
;
A
#
# COMPACT_ATOMS: atom_id res chain seq x y z
N TRP A 1 23.89 14.36 1.67
CA TRP A 1 23.59 15.04 2.96
C TRP A 1 24.87 15.60 3.54
N LYS A 2 24.83 16.80 4.12
CA LYS A 2 25.95 17.43 4.85
C LYS A 2 25.40 18.04 6.14
N SER A 3 25.83 17.52 7.30
CA SER A 3 25.37 17.96 8.63
C SER A 3 23.84 18.06 8.76
N GLY A 4 23.13 17.05 8.23
CA GLY A 4 21.67 16.98 8.24
C GLY A 4 20.95 17.78 7.15
N ARG A 5 21.64 18.56 6.31
CA ARG A 5 21.02 19.26 5.16
C ARG A 5 21.22 18.49 3.86
N ALA A 6 20.15 18.32 3.09
CA ALA A 6 20.21 17.67 1.79
C ALA A 6 20.91 18.57 0.77
N ASN A 7 21.63 17.94 -0.18
CA ASN A 7 22.30 18.63 -1.27
C ASN A 7 22.03 17.86 -2.56
N SER A 8 21.80 18.56 -3.65
CA SER A 8 21.73 18.01 -5.00
C SER A 8 23.05 18.27 -5.72
N VAL A 9 23.43 17.38 -6.63
CA VAL A 9 24.59 17.59 -7.51
C VAL A 9 24.09 18.13 -8.84
N SER A 10 24.47 19.35 -9.17
CA SER A 10 24.16 19.97 -10.47
C SER A 10 25.44 20.54 -11.06
N LYS A 11 25.77 20.11 -12.28
CA LYS A 11 27.00 20.53 -13.00
C LYS A 11 28.27 20.37 -12.15
N GLY A 12 28.39 19.26 -11.42
CA GLY A 12 29.53 18.96 -10.56
C GLY A 12 29.60 19.77 -9.25
N LYS A 13 28.64 20.67 -8.99
CA LYS A 13 28.55 21.44 -7.75
C LYS A 13 27.50 20.84 -6.82
N GLN A 14 27.81 20.80 -5.54
CA GLN A 14 26.82 20.50 -4.50
C GLN A 14 26.04 21.76 -4.17
N ILE A 15 24.72 21.70 -4.31
CA ILE A 15 23.80 22.81 -4.04
C ILE A 15 22.87 22.37 -2.90
N PRO A 16 22.74 23.16 -1.82
CA PRO A 16 21.77 22.87 -0.76
C PRO A 16 20.36 22.80 -1.31
N VAL A 17 19.58 21.86 -0.79
CA VAL A 17 18.17 21.70 -1.15
C VAL A 17 17.30 22.26 -0.03
N ASP A 18 16.31 23.07 -0.41
CA ASP A 18 15.37 23.70 0.52
C ASP A 18 14.23 22.77 0.93
N ALA A 19 13.79 21.87 0.05
CA ALA A 19 12.80 20.84 0.36
C ALA A 19 12.97 19.60 -0.54
N ILE A 20 12.57 18.43 -0.04
CA ILE A 20 12.53 17.18 -0.79
C ILE A 20 11.09 16.76 -1.01
N VAL A 21 10.70 16.56 -2.28
CA VAL A 21 9.50 15.80 -2.64
C VAL A 21 9.93 14.36 -2.97
N ARG A 22 9.60 13.44 -2.06
CA ARG A 22 9.87 12.00 -2.17
C ARG A 22 8.78 11.35 -3.03
N PHE A 23 9.20 10.78 -4.14
CA PHE A 23 8.35 9.99 -5.04
C PHE A 23 8.60 8.47 -4.97
N TYR A 24 9.73 8.04 -4.40
CA TYR A 24 10.06 6.62 -4.26
C TYR A 24 9.48 6.03 -2.98
N GLN A 25 9.21 4.73 -2.99
CA GLN A 25 8.58 4.03 -1.88
C GLN A 25 9.55 3.70 -0.73
N GLY A 26 9.01 3.38 0.45
CA GLY A 26 9.81 3.03 1.63
C GLY A 26 10.71 1.81 1.43
N GLU A 27 10.22 0.78 0.74
CA GLU A 27 10.99 -0.45 0.50
C GLU A 27 12.25 -0.21 -0.33
N TRP A 28 12.32 0.86 -1.12
CA TRP A 28 13.51 1.19 -1.91
C TRP A 28 14.60 1.81 -1.04
N LEU A 29 14.22 2.50 0.05
CA LEU A 29 15.19 3.02 1.03
C LEU A 29 15.97 1.88 1.69
N ALA A 30 15.27 0.79 2.05
CA ALA A 30 15.88 -0.38 2.66
C ALA A 30 16.82 -1.15 1.72
N LYS A 31 16.59 -1.04 0.39
CA LYS A 31 17.44 -1.64 -0.65
C LYS A 31 18.59 -0.73 -1.08
N SER A 32 18.54 0.56 -0.73
CA SER A 32 19.56 1.52 -1.14
C SER A 32 20.85 1.25 -0.38
N GLN A 33 21.99 1.25 -1.10
CA GLN A 33 23.30 0.93 -0.54
C GLN A 33 23.65 1.82 0.66
N ASN A 34 24.48 1.27 1.55
CA ASN A 34 25.07 2.02 2.67
C ASN A 34 25.75 3.30 2.14
N GLY A 35 25.40 4.47 2.70
CA GLY A 35 26.06 5.75 2.38
C GLY A 35 25.15 6.88 1.92
N ASN A 36 23.88 6.60 1.57
CA ASN A 36 22.98 7.61 0.99
C ASN A 36 22.39 8.61 2.00
N GLY A 37 22.70 8.44 3.29
CA GLY A 37 22.17 9.28 4.36
C GLY A 37 20.67 9.17 4.55
N TRP A 38 20.05 8.04 4.18
CA TRP A 38 18.60 7.82 4.34
C TRP A 38 18.11 8.06 5.77
N LYS A 39 18.96 7.82 6.78
CA LYS A 39 18.66 8.09 8.19
C LYS A 39 18.21 9.53 8.43
N TRP A 40 18.75 10.49 7.69
CA TRP A 40 18.38 11.91 7.77
C TRP A 40 16.94 12.19 7.32
N LEU A 41 16.33 11.28 6.54
CA LEU A 41 14.90 11.36 6.20
C LEU A 41 14.02 11.02 7.41
N PHE A 42 14.50 10.18 8.33
CA PHE A 42 13.75 9.69 9.49
C PHE A 42 14.03 10.49 10.75
N ALA A 43 15.27 10.94 10.93
CA ALA A 43 15.72 11.59 12.15
C ALA A 43 16.81 12.63 11.87
N GLN A 44 16.76 13.74 12.60
CA GLN A 44 17.80 14.79 12.63
C GLN A 44 18.05 15.51 11.29
N GLY A 45 17.27 15.24 10.24
CA GLY A 45 17.29 16.01 9.01
C GLY A 45 16.83 17.45 9.21
N LYS A 46 17.52 18.39 8.57
CA LYS A 46 17.22 19.83 8.58
C LYS A 46 16.50 20.30 7.32
N THR A 47 16.52 19.51 6.26
CA THR A 47 15.75 19.78 5.03
C THR A 47 14.36 19.16 5.17
N PRO A 48 13.27 19.92 5.03
CA PRO A 48 11.92 19.37 5.06
C PRO A 48 11.69 18.36 3.93
N VAL A 49 10.91 17.32 4.23
CA VAL A 49 10.65 16.20 3.32
C VAL A 49 9.15 15.92 3.29
N THR A 50 8.59 15.79 2.10
CA THR A 50 7.22 15.30 1.87
C THR A 50 7.23 14.18 0.83
N ASN A 51 6.57 13.03 1.01
CA ASN A 51 5.90 12.59 2.23
C ASN A 51 6.93 12.29 3.34
N PRO A 52 6.63 12.62 4.61
CA PRO A 52 7.55 12.39 5.73
C PRO A 52 7.85 10.89 5.88
N ALA A 53 9.03 10.55 6.39
CA ALA A 53 9.41 9.14 6.54
C ALA A 53 8.53 8.37 7.54
N SER A 54 7.87 9.06 8.47
CA SER A 54 6.86 8.48 9.35
C SER A 54 5.65 7.90 8.61
N ALA A 55 5.33 8.40 7.41
CA ALA A 55 4.25 7.85 6.58
C ALA A 55 4.48 6.37 6.21
N LEU A 56 5.75 5.92 6.18
CA LEU A 56 6.08 4.53 5.91
C LEU A 56 5.50 3.56 6.96
N LEU A 57 5.30 4.03 8.20
CA LEU A 57 4.71 3.21 9.27
C LEU A 57 3.27 2.81 8.92
N THR A 58 2.50 3.71 8.31
CA THR A 58 1.11 3.48 7.90
C THR A 58 0.99 2.90 6.50
N GLU A 59 2.01 3.01 5.65
CA GLU A 59 2.07 2.35 4.33
C GLU A 59 2.19 0.81 4.46
N SER A 60 2.74 0.32 5.57
CA SER A 60 2.86 -1.12 5.81
C SER A 60 1.50 -1.79 5.91
N LYS A 61 1.26 -2.82 5.10
CA LYS A 61 0.05 -3.64 5.20
C LYS A 61 -0.05 -4.38 6.53
N ARG A 62 1.05 -4.50 7.28
CA ARG A 62 1.11 -5.08 8.64
C ARG A 62 0.73 -4.09 9.74
N PHE A 63 0.41 -2.83 9.41
CA PHE A 63 -0.03 -1.84 10.39
C PHE A 63 -1.21 -2.29 11.28
N PRO A 64 -2.22 -3.05 10.80
CA PRO A 64 -3.29 -3.57 11.66
C PRO A 64 -2.82 -4.44 12.81
N LEU A 65 -1.68 -5.11 12.68
CA LEU A 65 -1.16 -6.03 13.70
C LEU A 65 -0.70 -5.31 14.97
N ILE A 66 -0.43 -4.00 14.88
CA ILE A 66 0.06 -3.21 16.02
C ILE A 66 -1.01 -2.33 16.66
N TRP A 67 -2.25 -2.32 16.15
CA TRP A 67 -3.29 -1.38 16.61
C TRP A 67 -3.57 -1.45 18.11
N ASN A 68 -3.42 -2.62 18.73
CA ASN A 68 -3.63 -2.79 20.18
C ASN A 68 -2.54 -2.12 21.04
N TYR A 69 -1.41 -1.75 20.44
CA TYR A 69 -0.28 -1.09 21.11
C TYR A 69 -0.24 0.42 20.87
N LEU A 70 -1.16 0.96 20.07
CA LEU A 70 -1.21 2.38 19.75
C LEU A 70 -2.16 3.09 20.70
N SER A 71 -1.76 4.29 21.15
CA SER A 71 -2.61 5.15 21.97
C SER A 71 -3.78 5.77 21.19
N SER A 72 -3.69 5.80 19.86
CA SER A 72 -4.73 6.36 18.99
C SER A 72 -5.92 5.41 18.84
N ASP A 73 -7.14 5.95 18.79
CA ASP A 73 -8.33 5.16 18.49
C ASP A 73 -8.30 4.65 17.05
N MET A 74 -8.55 3.35 16.89
CA MET A 74 -8.59 2.62 15.61
C MET A 74 -9.99 2.13 15.26
N SER A 75 -11.03 2.59 15.95
CA SER A 75 -12.43 2.16 15.79
C SER A 75 -12.91 2.20 14.33
N THR A 76 -12.71 3.32 13.64
CA THR A 76 -13.07 3.47 12.22
C THR A 76 -12.34 2.45 11.33
N TRP A 77 -11.04 2.25 11.55
CA TRP A 77 -10.24 1.33 10.74
C TRP A 77 -10.62 -0.12 10.99
N ARG A 78 -10.91 -0.49 12.24
CA ARG A 78 -11.42 -1.83 12.60
C ARG A 78 -12.78 -2.12 11.97
N LYS A 79 -13.64 -1.10 11.83
CA LYS A 79 -14.96 -1.23 11.21
C LYS A 79 -14.89 -1.37 9.69
N LEU A 80 -13.98 -0.64 9.03
CA LEU A 80 -13.95 -0.52 7.58
C LEU A 80 -12.94 -1.44 6.88
N LEU A 81 -11.85 -1.82 7.56
CA LEU A 81 -10.84 -2.68 6.97
C LEU A 81 -11.14 -4.15 7.25
N PRO A 82 -10.89 -5.05 6.28
CA PRO A 82 -11.00 -6.48 6.53
C PRO A 82 -10.05 -6.91 7.65
N GLU A 83 -10.45 -7.96 8.38
CA GLU A 83 -9.62 -8.61 9.38
C GLU A 83 -8.25 -8.97 8.79
N SER A 84 -7.18 -8.66 9.52
CA SER A 84 -5.80 -8.91 9.10
C SER A 84 -5.02 -9.49 10.27
N CYS A 85 -4.21 -10.52 10.00
CA CYS A 85 -3.40 -11.22 11.01
C CYS A 85 -2.02 -11.61 10.47
N ASP A 86 -1.13 -12.03 11.37
CA ASP A 86 0.13 -12.63 10.95
C ASP A 86 -0.16 -13.98 10.26
N PRO A 87 0.50 -14.32 9.14
CA PRO A 87 0.30 -15.61 8.48
C PRO A 87 0.56 -16.84 9.36
N ARG A 88 1.30 -16.69 10.47
CA ARG A 88 1.52 -17.77 11.45
C ARG A 88 0.29 -18.06 12.33
N ASP A 89 -0.63 -17.10 12.43
CA ASP A 89 -1.78 -17.15 13.35
C ASP A 89 -3.07 -17.62 12.65
N THR A 90 -2.99 -18.02 11.38
CA THR A 90 -4.16 -18.46 10.60
C THR A 90 -3.82 -19.62 9.67
N LYS A 91 -4.85 -20.39 9.29
CA LYS A 91 -4.78 -21.51 8.34
C LYS A 91 -5.06 -21.04 6.91
N TRP A 92 -4.33 -20.04 6.44
CA TRP A 92 -4.50 -19.44 5.10
C TRP A 92 -4.27 -20.43 3.94
N GLU A 93 -3.67 -21.59 4.20
CA GLU A 93 -3.48 -22.65 3.20
C GLU A 93 -4.71 -23.54 2.96
N ALA A 94 -5.66 -23.54 3.89
CA ALA A 94 -6.76 -24.50 3.94
C ALA A 94 -8.05 -24.04 3.23
N GLY A 95 -8.06 -22.85 2.62
CA GLY A 95 -9.23 -22.29 1.95
C GLY A 95 -8.90 -21.04 1.14
N ASP A 96 -9.93 -20.38 0.64
CA ASP A 96 -9.90 -19.19 -0.22
C ASP A 96 -10.30 -17.88 0.50
N ASP A 97 -10.58 -18.00 1.81
CA ASP A 97 -10.96 -16.93 2.72
C ASP A 97 -9.90 -15.84 2.92
N TRP A 98 -8.64 -16.13 2.58
CA TRP A 98 -7.49 -15.29 2.91
C TRP A 98 -6.75 -14.87 1.64
N VAL A 99 -6.36 -13.60 1.60
CA VAL A 99 -5.42 -13.06 0.62
C VAL A 99 -4.10 -12.77 1.32
N LEU A 100 -2.99 -13.13 0.66
CA LEU A 100 -1.64 -12.98 1.22
C LEU A 100 -0.97 -11.80 0.51
N LYS A 101 -0.48 -10.84 1.29
CA LYS A 101 0.12 -9.61 0.74
C LYS A 101 1.48 -9.36 1.35
N LEU A 102 2.45 -8.94 0.54
CA LEU A 102 3.70 -8.40 1.09
C LEU A 102 3.42 -7.13 1.91
N ALA A 103 4.10 -7.01 3.05
CA ALA A 103 3.96 -5.89 3.98
C ALA A 103 4.21 -4.53 3.29
N TYR A 104 5.23 -4.48 2.41
CA TYR A 104 5.50 -3.34 1.55
C TYR A 104 5.48 -3.78 0.08
N SER A 105 4.56 -3.19 -0.69
CA SER A 105 4.38 -3.34 -2.14
C SER A 105 3.28 -2.38 -2.63
N ASN A 106 3.30 -1.95 -3.89
CA ASN A 106 2.39 -0.89 -4.41
C ASN A 106 1.63 -1.21 -5.71
N THR A 107 2.04 -2.19 -6.50
CA THR A 107 1.47 -2.42 -7.84
C THR A 107 0.37 -3.49 -7.90
N GLY A 108 0.04 -4.12 -6.77
CA GLY A 108 -0.88 -5.27 -6.74
C GLY A 108 -0.23 -6.60 -7.13
N ASP A 109 0.99 -6.58 -7.68
CA ASP A 109 1.72 -7.77 -8.16
C ASP A 109 2.08 -8.77 -7.05
N GLU A 110 2.06 -8.32 -5.80
CA GLU A 110 2.41 -9.11 -4.62
C GLU A 110 1.19 -9.37 -3.72
N VAL A 111 0.02 -9.48 -4.36
CA VAL A 111 -1.23 -9.95 -3.78
C VAL A 111 -1.49 -11.36 -4.29
N HIS A 112 -1.34 -12.33 -3.42
CA HIS A 112 -1.43 -13.74 -3.77
C HIS A 112 -2.81 -14.27 -3.36
N ILE A 113 -3.61 -14.57 -4.36
CA ILE A 113 -4.98 -15.10 -4.23
C ILE A 113 -4.97 -16.49 -4.84
N PRO A 114 -5.13 -17.58 -4.04
CA PRO A 114 -4.96 -18.95 -4.52
C PRO A 114 -5.76 -19.26 -5.80
N GLU A 115 -7.00 -18.77 -5.90
CA GLU A 115 -7.90 -19.01 -7.04
C GLU A 115 -7.48 -18.32 -8.33
N LEU A 116 -6.71 -17.23 -8.24
CA LEU A 116 -6.28 -16.44 -9.40
C LEU A 116 -4.87 -16.80 -9.86
N MET A 117 -4.23 -17.73 -9.16
CA MET A 117 -2.89 -18.18 -9.42
C MET A 117 -2.90 -19.62 -9.93
N ASN A 118 -1.98 -19.93 -10.85
CA ASN A 118 -1.74 -21.32 -11.18
C ASN A 118 -1.05 -22.04 -9.99
N ARG A 119 -1.16 -23.37 -9.97
CA ARG A 119 -0.67 -24.21 -8.86
C ARG A 119 0.82 -24.05 -8.60
N GLU A 120 1.62 -23.86 -9.64
CA GLU A 120 3.08 -23.72 -9.52
C GLU A 120 3.46 -22.40 -8.83
N ALA A 121 2.90 -21.29 -9.32
CA ALA A 121 3.08 -19.96 -8.73
C ALA A 121 2.60 -19.92 -7.27
N TRP A 122 1.46 -20.55 -6.98
CA TRP A 122 0.96 -20.66 -5.61
C TRP A 122 1.92 -21.44 -4.71
N ASN A 123 2.47 -22.56 -5.19
CA ASN A 123 3.44 -23.33 -4.41
C ASN A 123 4.75 -22.56 -4.15
N VAL A 124 5.21 -21.73 -5.09
CA VAL A 124 6.37 -20.84 -4.90
C VAL A 124 6.05 -19.79 -3.82
N ALA A 125 4.91 -19.10 -3.96
CA ALA A 125 4.47 -18.10 -2.99
C ALA A 125 4.37 -18.69 -1.58
N ARG A 126 3.75 -19.88 -1.43
CA ARG A 126 3.67 -20.60 -0.16
C ARG A 126 5.01 -20.81 0.51
N ARG A 127 6.03 -21.24 -0.25
CA ARG A 127 7.39 -21.45 0.29
C ARG A 127 8.01 -20.14 0.74
N MET A 128 7.82 -19.05 0.00
CA MET A 128 8.33 -17.72 0.37
C MET A 128 7.66 -17.19 1.65
N ILE A 129 6.35 -17.34 1.78
CA ILE A 129 5.59 -16.95 2.98
C ILE A 129 6.06 -17.74 4.19
N LYS A 130 6.21 -19.06 4.07
CA LYS A 130 6.71 -19.91 5.16
C LYS A 130 8.14 -19.59 5.57
N LYS A 131 8.98 -19.24 4.60
CA LYS A 131 10.39 -18.90 4.84
C LYS A 131 10.55 -17.60 5.62
N ASP A 132 9.70 -16.60 5.35
CA ASP A 132 9.81 -15.28 5.98
C ASP A 132 8.43 -14.64 6.24
N PRO A 133 7.63 -15.20 7.17
CA PRO A 133 6.24 -14.77 7.38
C PRO A 133 6.13 -13.32 7.88
N ALA A 134 7.19 -12.78 8.48
CA ALA A 134 7.24 -11.40 8.94
C ALA A 134 7.14 -10.37 7.79
N ARG A 135 7.45 -10.77 6.56
CA ARG A 135 7.29 -9.93 5.37
C ARG A 135 5.89 -9.92 4.78
N TRP A 136 4.98 -10.70 5.34
CA TRP A 136 3.65 -10.92 4.78
C TRP A 136 2.54 -10.54 5.76
N ILE A 137 1.34 -10.38 5.25
CA ILE A 137 0.10 -10.32 6.03
C ILE A 137 -0.92 -11.26 5.40
N ALA A 138 -1.68 -11.96 6.23
CA ALA A 138 -2.92 -12.59 5.82
C ALA A 138 -4.06 -11.60 6.11
N GLN A 139 -4.90 -11.34 5.11
CA GLN A 139 -6.08 -10.49 5.24
C GLN A 139 -7.31 -11.25 4.76
N ARG A 140 -8.43 -11.12 5.45
CA ARG A 140 -9.71 -11.66 5.00
C ARG A 140 -10.03 -11.13 3.61
N ARG A 141 -10.35 -12.06 2.73
CA ARG A 141 -10.79 -11.75 1.38
C ARG A 141 -12.17 -11.10 1.46
N PHE A 142 -12.34 -10.02 0.70
CA PHE A 142 -13.66 -9.55 0.32
C PHE A 142 -13.88 -9.85 -1.16
N HIS A 143 -15.12 -10.06 -1.56
CA HIS A 143 -15.48 -10.30 -2.95
C HIS A 143 -15.76 -8.96 -3.62
N ALA A 144 -14.94 -8.60 -4.61
CA ALA A 144 -15.19 -7.43 -5.43
C ALA A 144 -16.47 -7.64 -6.26
N LEU A 145 -17.40 -6.70 -6.16
CA LEU A 145 -18.65 -6.74 -6.93
C LEU A 145 -18.40 -6.17 -8.34
N PRO A 146 -18.69 -6.94 -9.40
CA PRO A 146 -18.54 -6.42 -10.75
C PRO A 146 -19.68 -5.47 -11.11
N ILE A 147 -19.43 -4.60 -12.08
CA ILE A 147 -20.41 -3.75 -12.74
C ILE A 147 -20.42 -4.03 -14.25
N ASN A 148 -21.57 -3.87 -14.89
CA ASN A 148 -21.68 -3.97 -16.34
C ASN A 148 -21.09 -2.71 -17.01
N SER A 149 -20.41 -2.90 -18.12
CA SER A 149 -19.87 -1.83 -18.97
C SER A 149 -19.86 -2.28 -20.44
N ASP A 150 -19.54 -1.36 -21.35
CA ASP A 150 -19.34 -1.69 -22.77
C ASP A 150 -18.17 -2.64 -23.03
N LEU A 151 -17.26 -2.78 -22.04
CA LEU A 151 -16.15 -3.75 -22.06
C LEU A 151 -16.54 -5.11 -21.46
N GLY A 152 -17.81 -5.29 -21.09
CA GLY A 152 -18.31 -6.42 -20.31
C GLY A 152 -18.24 -6.16 -18.81
N LEU A 153 -18.19 -7.24 -18.02
CA LEU A 153 -18.07 -7.16 -16.56
C LEU A 153 -16.70 -6.60 -16.17
N VAL A 154 -16.72 -5.54 -15.36
CA VAL A 154 -15.51 -4.92 -14.80
C VAL A 154 -15.61 -4.79 -13.29
N TYR A 155 -14.48 -4.76 -12.60
CA TYR A 155 -14.36 -4.70 -11.15
C TYR A 155 -13.82 -3.33 -10.76
N PRO A 156 -14.64 -2.45 -10.16
CA PRO A 156 -14.23 -1.11 -9.78
C PRO A 156 -13.50 -1.10 -8.44
N CYS A 157 -12.60 -0.13 -8.31
CA CYS A 157 -11.95 0.23 -7.05
C CYS A 157 -11.92 1.75 -6.94
N ILE A 158 -12.35 2.27 -5.79
CA ILE A 158 -12.36 3.70 -5.49
C ILE A 158 -11.27 3.97 -4.47
N GLY A 159 -10.38 4.90 -4.80
CA GLY A 159 -9.39 5.44 -3.87
C GLY A 159 -9.71 6.88 -3.51
N VAL A 160 -9.22 7.32 -2.35
CA VAL A 160 -9.40 8.68 -1.84
C VAL A 160 -8.03 9.32 -1.66
N TYR A 161 -7.85 10.52 -2.19
CA TYR A 161 -6.69 11.35 -1.91
C TYR A 161 -6.87 12.05 -0.57
N VAL A 162 -5.84 11.99 0.27
CA VAL A 162 -5.81 12.63 1.58
C VAL A 162 -4.64 13.61 1.61
N ILE A 163 -4.91 14.88 1.90
CA ILE A 163 -3.91 15.93 2.08
C ILE A 163 -4.04 16.42 3.53
N ASP A 164 -2.94 16.35 4.30
CA ASP A 164 -2.88 16.73 5.72
C ASP A 164 -4.03 16.15 6.56
N GLY A 165 -4.34 14.86 6.32
CA GLY A 165 -5.38 14.12 7.05
C GLY A 165 -6.82 14.43 6.59
N ARG A 166 -7.02 15.24 5.56
CA ARG A 166 -8.34 15.57 5.02
C ARG A 166 -8.54 14.98 3.62
N ALA A 167 -9.72 14.43 3.37
CA ALA A 167 -10.10 14.01 2.02
C ALA A 167 -10.05 15.23 1.07
N ALA A 168 -9.35 15.08 -0.05
CA ALA A 168 -9.10 16.15 -1.02
C ALA A 168 -9.53 15.78 -2.44
N GLY A 169 -9.98 14.54 -2.65
CA GLY A 169 -10.45 14.04 -3.93
C GLY A 169 -10.58 12.54 -3.91
N ALA A 170 -11.13 11.97 -4.98
CA ALA A 170 -11.24 10.53 -5.17
C ALA A 170 -10.91 10.18 -6.62
N TYR A 171 -10.51 8.93 -6.84
CA TYR A 171 -10.24 8.37 -8.15
C TYR A 171 -10.83 6.98 -8.23
N ALA A 172 -11.13 6.53 -9.46
CA ALA A 172 -11.59 5.18 -9.70
C ALA A 172 -10.66 4.47 -10.68
N ARG A 173 -10.45 3.17 -10.46
CA ARG A 173 -9.83 2.26 -11.41
C ARG A 173 -10.75 1.08 -11.66
N VAL A 174 -10.72 0.53 -12.86
CA VAL A 174 -11.50 -0.65 -13.25
C VAL A 174 -10.59 -1.71 -13.85
N ALA A 175 -10.84 -2.97 -13.51
CA ALA A 175 -10.15 -4.11 -14.09
C ALA A 175 -11.14 -5.11 -14.67
N THR A 176 -10.74 -5.88 -15.68
CA THR A 176 -11.54 -7.00 -16.21
C THR A 176 -11.44 -8.27 -15.34
N LYS A 177 -10.64 -8.21 -14.28
CA LYS A 177 -10.44 -9.26 -13.28
C LYS A 177 -10.73 -8.71 -11.88
N PRO A 178 -11.08 -9.56 -10.89
CA PRO A 178 -11.37 -9.14 -9.51
C PRO A 178 -10.11 -8.75 -8.70
N VAL A 179 -9.12 -8.13 -9.36
CA VAL A 179 -7.87 -7.62 -8.79
C VAL A 179 -7.48 -6.35 -9.55
N ILE A 180 -7.13 -5.30 -8.80
CA ILE A 180 -6.55 -4.09 -9.37
C ILE A 180 -5.04 -4.21 -9.37
N ASP A 181 -4.47 -4.31 -10.56
CA ASP A 181 -3.02 -4.38 -10.81
C ASP A 181 -2.58 -3.23 -11.72
N TYR A 182 -1.41 -3.35 -12.35
CA TYR A 182 -0.90 -2.37 -13.31
C TYR A 182 -1.73 -2.28 -14.59
N ALA A 183 -2.51 -3.31 -14.94
CA ALA A 183 -3.32 -3.34 -16.15
C ALA A 183 -4.71 -2.71 -15.97
N ALA A 184 -5.11 -2.40 -14.73
CA ALA A 184 -6.37 -1.71 -14.48
C ALA A 184 -6.37 -0.29 -15.08
N MET A 185 -7.48 0.08 -15.69
CA MET A 185 -7.69 1.36 -16.36
C MET A 185 -8.19 2.41 -15.38
N ASP A 186 -7.80 3.66 -15.56
CA ASP A 186 -8.43 4.77 -14.85
C ASP A 186 -9.87 4.96 -15.38
N ALA A 187 -10.79 5.23 -14.46
CA ALA A 187 -12.18 5.48 -14.77
C ALA A 187 -12.60 6.85 -14.22
N ALA A 188 -13.41 7.59 -14.97
CA ALA A 188 -14.00 8.82 -14.49
C ALA A 188 -14.95 8.50 -13.31
N LEU A 189 -14.79 9.23 -12.21
CA LEU A 189 -15.64 9.13 -11.04
C LEU A 189 -16.57 10.35 -10.98
N LEU A 190 -17.87 10.10 -11.14
CA LEU A 190 -18.92 11.11 -11.00
C LEU A 190 -19.57 10.93 -9.63
N ILE A 191 -19.57 11.99 -8.82
CA ILE A 191 -20.22 12.01 -7.51
C ILE A 191 -21.46 12.88 -7.63
N HIS A 192 -22.61 12.32 -7.29
CA HIS A 192 -23.87 13.04 -7.21
C HIS A 192 -24.36 13.02 -5.76
N GLU A 193 -25.10 14.04 -5.36
CA GLU A 193 -25.91 13.93 -4.15
C GLU A 193 -26.89 12.78 -4.36
N ALA A 194 -27.05 11.94 -3.34
CA ALA A 194 -28.14 10.98 -3.37
C ALA A 194 -29.43 11.81 -3.40
N ALA A 195 -30.22 11.71 -4.46
CA ALA A 195 -31.62 12.07 -4.35
C ALA A 195 -32.16 11.28 -3.17
N ASN A 196 -32.86 11.92 -2.23
CA ASN A 196 -33.56 11.21 -1.16
C ASN A 196 -34.40 10.13 -1.84
N LEU A 197 -33.94 8.88 -1.78
CA LEU A 197 -34.69 7.73 -2.22
C LEU A 197 -35.71 7.50 -1.09
N GLU A 198 -36.85 8.19 -1.20
CA GLU A 198 -38.07 7.86 -0.44
C GLU A 198 -38.57 6.47 -0.81
#